data_AF-A0A2Z2HXH6-F1
#
_entry.id   AF-A0A2Z2HXH6-F1
#
_cell.length_a   1.000
_cell.length_b   1.000
_cell.length_c   1.000
_cell.angle_alpha   90.00
_cell.angle_beta   90.00
_cell.angle_gamma   90.00
#
_symmetry.space_group_name_H-M   'P 1'
#
loop_
_entity.id
_entity.type
_entity.pdbx_description
1 polymer ?
#
loop_
_entity_poly.entity_id
_entity_poly.type
_entity_poly.pdbx_seq_one_letter_code
_entity_poly.pdbx_strand_id
1 'polypeptide(L)'
;MVVADPAVVLFATAFATALVGTGVAWLAYQGYRRNDSDAMRYLAVGIALITVGPFVVSYVLSPVAELSDAATLLGVLLANVAGLLAILYSLEGT
;
A
#
# COMPACT_ATOMS: atom_id res chain seq x y z
N MET A 1 20.08 -25.32 10.25
CA MET A 1 19.55 -24.01 9.84
C MET A 1 18.12 -23.94 10.34
N VAL A 2 17.80 -23.04 11.28
CA VAL A 2 16.41 -22.88 11.73
C VAL A 2 15.66 -22.23 10.57
N VAL A 3 14.81 -23.00 9.90
CA VAL A 3 13.90 -22.47 8.89
C VAL A 3 12.85 -21.66 9.65
N ALA A 4 12.88 -20.34 9.47
CA ALA A 4 11.84 -19.48 10.03
C ALA A 4 10.49 -19.89 9.46
N ASP A 5 9.44 -19.81 10.29
CA ASP A 5 8.07 -20.08 9.86
C ASP A 5 7.72 -19.19 8.64
N PRO A 6 7.28 -19.77 7.51
CA PRO A 6 6.89 -19.01 6.33
C PRO A 6 5.91 -17.88 6.61
N ALA A 7 4.96 -18.06 7.54
CA ALA A 7 4.00 -17.03 7.91
C ALA A 7 4.67 -15.83 8.57
N VAL A 8 5.66 -16.07 9.44
CA VAL A 8 6.44 -15.02 10.10
C VAL A 8 7.27 -14.24 9.08
N VAL A 9 7.87 -14.94 8.11
CA VAL A 9 8.66 -14.28 7.05
C VAL A 9 7.77 -13.42 6.15
N LEU A 10 6.60 -13.92 5.75
CA LEU A 10 5.63 -13.17 4.94
C LEU A 10 5.08 -11.95 5.69
N PHE A 11 4.76 -12.08 6.98
CA PHE A 11 4.33 -10.96 7.79
C PHE A 11 5.44 -9.91 7.93
N ALA A 12 6.66 -10.32 8.29
CA ALA A 12 7.77 -9.41 8.51
C ALA A 12 8.13 -8.62 7.25
N THR A 13 8.17 -9.30 6.09
CA THR A 13 8.42 -8.67 4.80
C THR A 13 7.29 -7.72 4.40
N ALA A 14 6.03 -8.13 4.52
CA ALA A 14 4.88 -7.26 4.21
C ALA A 14 4.82 -6.03 5.13
N PHE A 15 5.10 -6.22 6.43
CA PHE A 15 5.16 -5.13 7.41
C PHE A 15 6.29 -4.16 7.09
N ALA A 16 7.48 -4.67 6.77
CA ALA A 16 8.60 -3.84 6.35
C ALA A 16 8.28 -3.06 5.07
N THR A 17 7.65 -3.69 4.07
CA THR A 17 7.18 -3.01 2.85
C THR A 17 6.17 -1.91 3.16
N ALA A 18 5.21 -2.16 4.04
CA ALA A 18 4.23 -1.15 4.46
C ALA A 18 4.89 0.03 5.19
N LEU A 19 5.87 -0.24 6.07
CA LEU A 19 6.62 0.81 6.78
C LEU A 19 7.44 1.68 5.81
N VAL A 20 8.22 1.05 4.93
CA VAL A 20 9.04 1.76 3.94
C VAL A 20 8.14 2.53 2.98
N GLY A 21 7.08 1.91 2.48
CA GLY A 21 6.09 2.52 1.61
C GLY A 21 5.40 3.73 2.25
N THR A 22 5.05 3.64 3.53
CA THR A 22 4.54 4.79 4.31
C THR A 22 5.54 5.93 4.37
N GLY A 23 6.82 5.62 4.59
CA GLY A 23 7.90 6.62 4.55
C GLY A 23 8.02 7.32 3.19
N VAL A 24 7.93 6.58 2.09
CA VAL A 24 7.96 7.14 0.73
C VAL A 24 6.71 7.98 0.47
N ALA A 25 5.51 7.50 0.83
CA ALA A 25 4.27 8.25 0.71
C ALA A 25 4.31 9.56 1.51
N TRP A 26 4.90 9.54 2.70
CA TRP A 26 5.11 10.73 3.52
C TRP A 26 6.05 11.75 2.86
N LEU A 27 7.13 11.28 2.24
CA LEU A 27 8.05 12.15 1.48
C LEU A 27 7.37 12.78 0.27
N ALA A 28 6.57 12.00 -0.48
CA ALA A 28 5.76 12.51 -1.58
C ALA A 28 4.74 13.56 -1.10
N TYR A 29 4.09 13.33 0.05
CA TYR A 29 3.18 14.28 0.67
C TYR A 29 3.88 15.57 1.15
N GLN A 30 5.09 15.47 1.69
CA GLN A 30 5.89 16.65 1.99
C GLN A 30 6.29 17.41 0.71
N GLY A 31 6.58 16.70 -0.38
CA GLY A 31 6.81 17.30 -1.70
C GLY A 31 5.61 18.11 -2.18
N TYR A 32 4.40 17.54 -2.08
CA TYR A 32 3.13 18.25 -2.31
C TYR A 32 3.07 19.55 -1.50
N ARG A 33 3.33 19.49 -0.19
CA ARG A 33 3.24 20.66 0.69
C ARG A 33 4.27 21.76 0.38
N ARG A 34 5.40 21.43 -0.26
CA ARG A 34 6.45 22.41 -0.61
C ARG A 34 6.27 23.02 -2.00
N ASN A 35 5.70 22.26 -2.94
CA ASN A 35 5.58 22.67 -4.34
C ASN A 35 4.14 22.93 -4.79
N ASP A 36 3.15 22.78 -3.90
CA ASP A 36 1.70 22.96 -4.15
C ASP A 36 1.19 22.21 -5.39
N SER A 37 1.83 21.08 -5.70
CA SER A 37 1.54 20.30 -6.90
C SER A 37 0.56 19.17 -6.55
N ASP A 38 -0.72 19.36 -6.87
CA ASP A 38 -1.78 18.37 -6.64
C ASP A 38 -1.42 16.97 -7.17
N ALA A 39 -0.69 16.89 -8.28
CA ALA A 39 -0.10 15.66 -8.81
C ALA A 39 0.67 14.85 -7.74
N MET A 40 1.54 15.49 -6.94
CA MET A 40 2.31 14.78 -5.91
C MET A 40 1.45 14.19 -4.79
N ARG A 41 0.26 14.74 -4.54
CA ARG A 41 -0.68 14.17 -3.57
C ARG A 41 -1.24 12.85 -4.06
N TYR A 42 -1.61 12.76 -5.33
CA TYR A 42 -2.07 11.50 -5.93
C TYR A 42 -0.98 10.43 -5.96
N LEU A 43 0.28 10.85 -6.19
CA LEU A 43 1.42 9.95 -6.07
C LEU A 43 1.56 9.40 -4.65
N ALA A 44 1.48 10.26 -3.63
CA ALA A 44 1.56 9.83 -2.22
C ALA A 44 0.46 8.82 -1.86
N VAL A 45 -0.78 9.10 -2.28
CA VAL A 45 -1.93 8.19 -2.08
C VAL A 45 -1.71 6.87 -2.81
N GLY A 46 -1.23 6.91 -4.05
CA GLY A 46 -0.95 5.72 -4.83
C GLY A 46 0.09 4.82 -4.18
N ILE A 47 1.20 5.40 -3.72
CA ILE A 47 2.26 4.67 -3.00
C ILE A 47 1.73 4.06 -1.71
N ALA A 48 0.93 4.80 -0.94
CA ALA A 48 0.31 4.27 0.27
C ALA A 48 -0.63 3.09 -0.04
N LEU A 49 -1.45 3.19 -1.09
CA LEU A 49 -2.38 2.13 -1.47
C LEU A 49 -1.67 0.85 -1.91
N ILE A 50 -0.62 0.92 -2.74
CA ILE A 50 0.07 -0.28 -3.22
C ILE A 50 0.94 -0.95 -2.15
N THR A 51 1.40 -0.21 -1.14
CA THR A 51 2.29 -0.76 -0.09
C THR A 51 1.56 -1.11 1.19
N VAL A 52 0.74 -0.20 1.71
CA VAL A 52 0.01 -0.36 2.96
C VAL A 52 -1.32 -1.07 2.73
N GLY A 53 -1.98 -0.84 1.59
CA GLY A 53 -3.27 -1.45 1.26
C GLY A 53 -3.27 -2.97 1.36
N PRO A 54 -2.39 -3.69 0.64
CA PRO A 54 -2.29 -5.14 0.74
C PRO A 54 -2.03 -5.65 2.16
N PHE A 55 -1.16 -4.97 2.91
CA PHE A 55 -0.86 -5.34 4.30
C PHE A 55 -2.09 -5.22 5.19
N VAL A 56 -2.81 -4.09 5.10
CA VAL A 56 -4.03 -3.85 5.88
C VAL A 56 -5.12 -4.84 5.50
N VAL A 57 -5.32 -5.14 4.21
CA VAL A 57 -6.33 -6.11 3.77
C VAL A 57 -6.00 -7.51 4.31
N SER A 58 -4.76 -7.97 4.12
CA SER A 58 -4.38 -9.35 4.47
C SER A 58 -4.24 -9.59 5.97
N TYR A 59 -3.69 -8.63 6.73
CA TYR A 59 -3.32 -8.86 8.14
C TYR A 59 -4.20 -8.14 9.15
N VAL A 60 -5.08 -7.23 8.70
CA VAL A 60 -6.00 -6.50 9.58
C VAL A 60 -7.45 -6.80 9.21
N LEU A 61 -7.84 -6.56 7.96
CA LEU A 61 -9.24 -6.68 7.55
C LEU A 61 -9.68 -8.15 7.43
N SER A 62 -8.87 -8.98 6.79
CA SER A 62 -9.16 -10.41 6.62
C SER A 62 -9.43 -11.14 7.95
N PRO A 63 -8.59 -11.02 9.00
CA PRO A 63 -8.86 -11.69 10.26
C PRO A 63 -10.02 -11.06 11.06
N VAL A 64 -10.22 -9.73 10.99
CA VAL A 64 -11.28 -9.05 11.75
C VAL A 64 -12.67 -9.30 11.16
N ALA A 65 -12.77 -9.39 9.83
CA ALA A 65 -14.03 -9.59 9.12
C ALA A 65 -14.22 -11.05 8.64
N GLU A 66 -13.34 -11.96 9.04
CA GLU A 66 -13.35 -13.39 8.63
C GLU A 66 -13.49 -13.57 7.11
N LEU A 67 -12.75 -12.77 6.35
CA LEU A 67 -12.80 -12.81 4.88
C LEU A 67 -12.26 -14.14 4.35
N SER A 68 -12.89 -14.63 3.28
CA SER A 68 -12.36 -15.77 2.52
C SER A 68 -11.09 -15.38 1.75
N ASP A 69 -10.24 -16.35 1.44
CA ASP A 69 -9.01 -16.13 0.66
C ASP A 69 -9.27 -15.37 -0.66
N ALA A 70 -10.37 -15.71 -1.34
CA ALA A 70 -10.78 -15.04 -2.57
C ALA A 70 -11.15 -13.57 -2.34
N ALA A 71 -11.87 -13.27 -1.25
CA ALA A 71 -12.23 -11.89 -0.90
C ALA A 71 -11.01 -11.07 -0.47
N THR A 72 -10.07 -11.67 0.28
CA THR A 72 -8.81 -11.05 0.67
C THR A 72 -7.95 -10.73 -0.55
N LEU A 73 -7.79 -11.69 -1.48
CA LEU A 73 -7.09 -11.47 -2.74
C LEU A 73 -7.75 -10.39 -3.59
N LEU A 74 -9.08 -10.38 -3.69
CA LEU A 74 -9.81 -9.33 -4.39
C LEU A 74 -9.53 -7.95 -3.76
N GLY A 75 -9.59 -7.83 -2.44
CA GLY A 75 -9.31 -6.58 -1.73
C GLY A 75 -7.87 -6.09 -1.96
N VAL A 76 -6.89 -7.00 -1.95
CA VAL A 76 -5.49 -6.70 -2.28
C VAL A 76 -5.36 -6.19 -3.72
N LEU A 77 -6.02 -6.84 -4.68
CA LEU A 77 -5.96 -6.43 -6.08
C LEU A 77 -6.64 -5.08 -6.30
N LEU A 78 -7.80 -4.84 -5.68
CA LEU A 78 -8.49 -3.55 -5.75
C LEU A 78 -7.64 -2.43 -5.16
N ALA A 79 -6.95 -2.66 -4.03
CA ALA A 79 -6.02 -1.70 -3.46
C ALA A 79 -4.87 -1.38 -4.43
N ASN A 80 -4.29 -2.40 -5.08
CA ASN A 80 -3.25 -2.21 -6.08
C ASN A 80 -3.73 -1.44 -7.31
N VAL A 81 -4.90 -1.80 -7.86
CA VAL A 81 -5.48 -1.11 -9.02
C VAL A 81 -5.78 0.35 -8.68
N ALA A 82 -6.41 0.61 -7.53
CA ALA A 82 -6.68 1.98 -7.07
C ALA A 82 -5.38 2.77 -6.87
N GLY A 83 -4.34 2.13 -6.33
CA GLY A 83 -3.02 2.73 -6.17
C GLY A 83 -2.36 3.08 -7.52
N LEU A 84 -2.41 2.17 -8.49
CA LEU A 84 -1.89 2.40 -9.84
C LEU A 84 -2.66 3.50 -10.57
N LEU A 85 -3.99 3.56 -10.42
CA LEU A 85 -4.81 4.64 -10.98
C LEU A 85 -4.46 5.99 -10.36
N ALA A 86 -4.22 6.05 -9.04
CA ALA A 86 -3.77 7.27 -8.38
C ALA A 86 -2.39 7.72 -8.88
N ILE A 87 -1.46 6.78 -9.09
CA ILE A 87 -0.16 7.08 -9.70
C ILE A 87 -0.34 7.57 -11.13
N LEU A 88 -1.16 6.92 -11.94
CA LEU A 88 -1.44 7.34 -13.32
C LEU A 88 -1.99 8.78 -13.35
N TYR A 89 -2.97 9.08 -12.50
CA TYR A 89 -3.55 10.42 -12.38
C TYR A 89 -2.51 11.47 -11.96
N SER A 90 -1.53 11.09 -11.11
CA SER A 90 -0.42 11.98 -10.77
C SER A 90 0.46 12.36 -11.97
N LEU A 91 0.52 11.51 -13.00
CA LEU A 91 1.30 11.75 -14.20
C LEU A 91 0.53 12.53 -15.26
N GLU A 92 -0.80 12.39 -15.29
CA GLU A 92 -1.66 13.11 -16.24
C GLU A 92 -1.78 14.61 -15.93
N GLY A 93 -1.47 15.04 -14.70
CA GLY A 93 -1.20 16.45 -14.37
C GLY A 93 -2.33 17.40 -14.78
N THR A 94 -3.51 17.28 -14.16
CA THR A 94 -4.56 18.32 -14.23
C THR A 94 -4.18 19.55 -13.42
#